data_AF-A0A5K1JZQ0-F1
#
_entry.id   AF-A0A5K1JZQ0-F1
#
_cell.length_a   1.000
_cell.length_b   1.000
_cell.length_c   1.000
_cell.angle_alpha   90.00
_cell.angle_beta   90.00
_cell.angle_gamma   90.00
#
_symmetry.space_group_name_H-M   'P 1'
#
loop_
_entity.id
_entity.type
_entity.pdbx_description
1 polymer ?
#
loop_
_entity_poly.entity_id
_entity_poly.type
_entity_poly.pdbx_seq_one_letter_code
_entity_poly.pdbx_strand_id
1 'polypeptide(L)'
;MADVPAASQSQQSSRPRVRHIETLPDARPTAAFGFVLDGKCRRRLARTLIEEYLEDGDGVFSREECEDMLKTMVTTIIGDLPDHVYLALPDLPRIRQDLLPVADKKHGFKDFVFALKDNSTSWRLHAPLTQAIIEAVRKVLGLPDDQQPKWVRVAVYVSVFLKTYDYSFADFAVLPRF
;
A
#
# COMPACT_ATOMS: atom_id res chain seq x y z
N MET A 1 -78.39 14.14 -5.23
CA MET A 1 -77.93 14.90 -4.05
C MET A 1 -76.90 14.02 -3.36
N ALA A 2 -75.62 14.12 -3.73
CA ALA A 2 -74.64 15.12 -3.31
C ALA A 2 -74.34 15.03 -1.80
N ASP A 3 -73.25 14.34 -1.43
CA ASP A 3 -72.10 15.01 -0.82
C ASP A 3 -70.87 14.08 -0.70
N VAL A 4 -69.73 14.60 -1.16
CA VAL A 4 -68.32 14.20 -1.03
C VAL A 4 -67.60 15.56 -0.91
N PRO A 5 -66.54 15.81 -0.10
CA PRO A 5 -65.43 14.91 0.29
C PRO A 5 -64.91 15.04 1.74
N ALA A 6 -64.03 14.12 2.15
CA ALA A 6 -62.84 14.47 2.94
C ALA A 6 -61.72 13.45 2.70
N ALA A 7 -60.51 13.97 2.49
CA ALA A 7 -59.34 13.31 1.96
C ALA A 7 -58.44 12.66 3.03
N SER A 8 -57.43 11.94 2.52
CA SER A 8 -56.18 11.48 3.18
C SER A 8 -56.35 10.14 3.92
N GLN A 9 -55.52 9.11 3.72
CA GLN A 9 -54.09 9.10 3.46
C GLN A 9 -53.67 7.88 2.63
N SER A 10 -52.81 8.13 1.64
CA SER A 10 -52.04 7.16 0.89
C SER A 10 -51.08 6.38 1.80
N GLN A 11 -51.12 5.05 1.77
CA GLN A 11 -49.93 4.23 2.00
C GLN A 11 -49.91 3.06 1.01
N GLN A 12 -49.60 3.39 -0.23
CA GLN A 12 -48.88 2.46 -1.10
C GLN A 12 -47.56 2.12 -0.40
N SER A 13 -47.50 0.93 0.19
CA SER A 13 -46.26 0.31 0.65
C SER A 13 -45.44 -0.14 -0.57
N SER A 14 -44.96 0.84 -1.32
CA SER A 14 -43.96 0.66 -2.37
C SER A 14 -42.60 0.89 -1.74
N ARG A 15 -42.18 0.05 -0.78
CA ARG A 15 -40.78 0.09 -0.37
C ARG A 15 -39.96 -0.51 -1.51
N PRO A 16 -39.09 0.27 -2.17
CA PRO A 16 -38.23 -0.29 -3.20
C PRO A 16 -37.35 -1.31 -2.51
N ARG A 17 -37.33 -2.55 -3.03
CA ARG A 17 -36.23 -3.47 -2.74
C ARG A 17 -34.97 -2.71 -3.13
N VAL A 18 -34.21 -2.27 -2.13
CA VAL A 18 -32.85 -1.83 -2.34
C VAL A 18 -32.15 -3.06 -2.89
N ARG A 19 -32.03 -3.11 -4.22
CA ARG A 19 -31.05 -3.97 -4.86
C ARG A 19 -29.74 -3.41 -4.35
N HIS A 20 -29.19 -4.05 -3.32
CA HIS A 20 -27.78 -3.94 -3.04
C HIS A 20 -27.14 -4.43 -4.33
N ILE A 21 -26.79 -3.49 -5.20
CA ILE A 21 -25.88 -3.77 -6.30
C ILE A 21 -24.58 -4.02 -5.54
N GLU A 22 -24.32 -5.30 -5.23
CA GLU A 22 -22.96 -5.75 -4.96
C GLU A 22 -22.18 -5.34 -6.20
N THR A 23 -21.49 -4.20 -6.10
CA THR A 23 -20.52 -3.79 -7.10
C THR A 23 -19.54 -4.95 -7.16
N LEU A 24 -19.55 -5.69 -8.28
CA LEU A 24 -18.61 -6.80 -8.49
C LEU A 24 -17.22 -6.28 -8.14
N PRO A 25 -16.44 -7.00 -7.34
CA PRO A 25 -15.10 -6.57 -7.06
C PRO A 25 -14.29 -6.48 -8.35
N ASP A 26 -13.66 -5.33 -8.60
CA ASP A 26 -12.71 -5.23 -9.70
C ASP A 26 -11.58 -6.21 -9.43
N ALA A 27 -11.33 -7.17 -10.32
CA ALA A 27 -10.21 -8.12 -10.15
C ALA A 27 -8.83 -7.42 -10.05
N ARG A 28 -8.77 -6.11 -10.31
CA ARG A 28 -7.59 -5.25 -10.17
C ARG A 28 -7.95 -4.01 -9.37
N PRO A 29 -7.22 -3.69 -8.29
CA PRO A 29 -7.54 -2.52 -7.50
C PRO A 29 -7.42 -1.24 -8.34
N THR A 30 -8.41 -0.36 -8.27
CA THR A 30 -8.41 0.98 -8.88
C THR A 30 -8.21 2.07 -7.82
N ALA A 31 -8.44 1.73 -6.55
CA ALA A 31 -8.12 2.56 -5.40
C ALA A 31 -7.61 1.70 -4.22
N ALA A 32 -6.68 2.26 -3.45
CA ALA A 32 -6.16 1.65 -2.24
C ALA A 32 -6.14 2.65 -1.10
N PHE A 33 -6.41 2.16 0.11
CA PHE A 33 -6.27 2.90 1.35
C PHE A 33 -4.94 2.51 1.98
N GLY A 34 -4.09 3.49 2.25
CA GLY A 34 -2.78 3.19 2.81
C GLY A 34 -1.88 4.39 2.91
N PHE A 35 -0.61 4.13 3.20
CA PHE A 35 0.41 5.15 3.31
C PHE A 35 1.08 5.39 1.96
N VAL A 36 1.07 6.65 1.52
CA VAL A 36 1.79 7.06 0.30
C VAL A 36 3.27 7.20 0.62
N LEU A 37 4.09 6.49 -0.15
CA LEU A 37 5.54 6.46 -0.07
C LEU A 37 6.09 7.26 -1.26
N ASP A 38 6.51 8.49 -0.98
CA ASP A 38 7.19 9.33 -1.96
C ASP A 38 8.68 8.96 -2.09
N GLY A 39 9.37 9.57 -3.05
CA GLY A 39 10.81 9.36 -3.22
C GLY A 39 11.65 9.68 -1.97
N LYS A 40 11.22 10.62 -1.14
CA LYS A 40 11.94 10.98 0.10
C LYS A 40 11.77 9.90 1.17
N CYS A 41 10.56 9.36 1.32
CA CYS A 41 10.26 8.25 2.20
C CYS A 41 11.08 7.02 1.81
N ARG A 42 11.09 6.66 0.52
CA ARG A 42 11.89 5.54 0.01
C ARG A 42 13.38 5.71 0.28
N ARG A 43 13.90 6.93 0.12
CA ARG A 43 15.30 7.24 0.44
C ARG A 43 15.61 7.13 1.94
N ARG A 44 14.68 7.53 2.81
CA ARG A 44 14.86 7.37 4.26
C ARG A 44 14.85 5.88 4.64
N LEU A 45 13.88 5.12 4.16
CA LEU A 45 13.79 3.68 4.40
C LEU A 45 15.04 2.94 3.89
N ALA A 46 15.46 3.21 2.65
CA ALA A 46 16.69 2.64 2.09
C ALA A 46 17.92 2.95 2.94
N ARG A 47 18.01 4.18 3.47
CA ARG A 47 19.10 4.56 4.36
C ARG A 47 19.05 3.80 5.69
N THR A 48 17.90 3.70 6.33
CA THR A 48 17.74 2.94 7.58
C THR A 48 18.11 1.48 7.41
N LEU A 49 17.65 0.83 6.33
CA LEU A 49 18.01 -0.57 6.05
C LEU A 49 19.50 -0.76 5.76
N ILE A 50 20.13 0.20 5.08
CA ILE A 50 21.58 0.19 4.89
C ILE A 50 22.30 0.36 6.22
N GLU A 51 21.87 1.30 7.07
CA GLU A 51 22.47 1.51 8.40
C GLU A 51 22.37 0.23 9.25
N GLU A 52 21.21 -0.44 9.28
CA GLU A 52 21.03 -1.74 9.95
C GLU A 52 21.99 -2.82 9.38
N TYR A 53 22.09 -2.92 8.05
CA TYR A 53 22.99 -3.88 7.40
C TYR A 53 24.48 -3.59 7.67
N LEU A 54 24.86 -2.32 7.75
CA LEU A 54 26.22 -1.89 8.04
C LEU A 54 26.57 -2.08 9.52
N GLU A 55 25.61 -1.93 10.43
CA GLU A 55 25.79 -2.23 11.85
C GLU A 55 25.97 -3.74 12.09
N ASP A 56 25.27 -4.57 11.32
CA ASP A 56 25.37 -6.04 11.38
C ASP A 56 26.61 -6.61 10.66
N GLY A 57 27.28 -5.81 9.82
CA GLY A 57 28.41 -6.24 8.99
C GLY A 57 29.78 -5.76 9.49
N ASP A 58 30.81 -6.61 9.39
CA ASP A 58 32.20 -6.25 9.74
C ASP A 58 32.92 -5.41 8.64
N GLY A 59 32.20 -4.90 7.64
CA GLY A 59 32.76 -4.24 6.47
C GLY A 59 32.91 -2.73 6.62
N VAL A 60 34.08 -2.17 6.31
CA VAL A 60 34.27 -0.71 6.18
C VAL A 60 33.97 -0.32 4.74
N PHE A 61 32.80 0.28 4.49
CA PHE A 61 32.41 0.77 3.18
C PHE A 61 32.89 2.21 2.96
N SER A 62 33.38 2.50 1.75
CA SER A 62 33.67 3.86 1.34
C SER A 62 32.38 4.66 1.14
N ARG A 63 32.53 6.00 1.12
CA ARG A 63 31.39 6.88 0.87
C ARG A 63 30.75 6.64 -0.50
N GLU A 64 31.56 6.36 -1.52
CA GLU A 64 31.06 6.11 -2.88
C GLU A 64 30.24 4.82 -2.96
N GLU A 65 30.69 3.75 -2.31
CA GLU A 65 29.96 2.49 -2.21
C GLU A 65 28.64 2.66 -1.46
N CYS A 66 28.63 3.42 -0.36
CA CYS A 66 27.41 3.76 0.36
C CYS A 66 26.42 4.55 -0.51
N GLU A 67 26.90 5.48 -1.33
CA GLU A 67 26.06 6.27 -2.24
C GLU A 67 25.48 5.40 -3.37
N ASP A 68 26.26 4.47 -3.93
CA ASP A 68 25.79 3.54 -4.96
C ASP A 68 24.81 2.50 -4.41
N MET A 69 25.09 1.95 -3.22
CA MET A 69 24.19 1.06 -2.50
C MET A 69 22.86 1.76 -2.18
N LEU A 70 22.89 3.02 -1.75
CA LEU A 70 21.67 3.81 -1.51
C LEU A 70 20.85 4.00 -2.78
N LYS A 71 21.50 4.32 -3.91
CA LYS A 71 20.82 4.49 -5.21
C LYS A 71 20.13 3.20 -5.65
N THR A 72 20.82 2.07 -5.50
CA THR A 72 20.28 0.76 -5.84
C THR A 72 19.14 0.36 -4.91
N MET A 73 19.32 0.49 -3.60
CA MET A 73 18.30 0.22 -2.58
C MET A 73 17.03 1.04 -2.78
N VAL A 74 17.12 2.34 -3.10
CA VAL A 74 15.92 3.16 -3.38
C VAL A 74 15.07 2.60 -4.52
N THR A 75 15.69 1.88 -5.45
CA THR A 75 15.01 1.25 -6.59
C THR A 75 14.45 -0.12 -6.21
N THR A 76 15.19 -0.94 -5.48
CA THR A 76 14.81 -2.32 -5.15
C THR A 76 13.91 -2.45 -3.93
N ILE A 77 13.96 -1.51 -2.98
CA ILE A 77 13.16 -1.54 -1.74
C ILE A 77 11.66 -1.67 -1.96
N ILE A 78 11.17 -1.28 -3.14
CA ILE A 78 9.76 -1.47 -3.54
C ILE A 78 9.37 -2.96 -3.56
N GLY A 79 10.29 -3.87 -3.92
CA GLY A 79 10.08 -5.30 -3.88
C GLY A 79 10.05 -5.85 -2.45
N ASP A 80 10.99 -5.41 -1.62
CA ASP A 80 11.25 -6.00 -0.30
C ASP A 80 10.43 -5.39 0.84
N LEU A 81 9.90 -4.17 0.65
CA LEU A 81 9.20 -3.44 1.70
C LEU A 81 7.99 -4.20 2.28
N PRO A 82 7.15 -4.89 1.49
CA PRO A 82 6.08 -5.70 2.06
C PRO A 82 6.59 -6.78 3.01
N ASP A 83 7.65 -7.49 2.62
CA ASP A 83 8.22 -8.55 3.47
C ASP A 83 8.79 -7.97 4.76
N HIS A 84 9.48 -6.84 4.70
CA HIS A 84 9.96 -6.14 5.90
C HIS A 84 8.80 -5.77 6.85
N VAL A 85 7.70 -5.24 6.32
CA VAL A 85 6.53 -4.89 7.14
C VAL A 85 5.88 -6.13 7.76
N TYR A 86 5.73 -7.23 7.01
CA TYR A 86 5.11 -8.45 7.52
C TYR A 86 6.00 -9.25 8.46
N LEU A 87 7.33 -9.11 8.37
CA LEU A 87 8.27 -9.64 9.36
C LEU A 87 8.16 -8.88 10.69
N ALA A 88 8.06 -7.55 10.64
CA ALA A 88 7.89 -6.73 11.84
C ALA A 88 6.48 -6.86 12.47
N LEU A 89 5.45 -7.12 11.65
CA LEU A 89 4.05 -7.19 12.06
C LEU A 89 3.41 -8.50 11.57
N PRO A 90 3.70 -9.65 12.21
CA PRO A 90 3.22 -10.96 11.74
C PRO A 90 1.69 -11.10 11.78
N ASP A 91 1.02 -10.35 12.67
CA ASP A 91 -0.43 -10.35 12.81
C ASP A 91 -1.15 -9.47 11.77
N LEU A 92 -0.40 -8.69 10.97
CA LEU A 92 -0.99 -7.83 9.95
C LEU A 92 -1.60 -8.70 8.84
N PRO A 93 -2.90 -8.52 8.50
CA PRO A 93 -3.50 -9.26 7.40
C PRO A 93 -2.74 -9.03 6.10
N ARG A 94 -2.23 -10.12 5.52
CA ARG A 94 -1.55 -10.07 4.22
C ARG A 94 -2.56 -9.77 3.14
N ILE A 95 -2.32 -8.70 2.40
CA ILE A 95 -3.02 -8.42 1.15
C ILE A 95 -2.13 -9.06 0.06
N ARG A 96 -2.59 -9.10 -1.19
CA ARG A 96 -1.76 -9.55 -2.32
C ARG A 96 -1.68 -8.35 -3.24
N GLN A 97 -0.47 -7.87 -3.52
CA GLN A 97 -0.17 -6.55 -4.12
C GLN A 97 -0.29 -5.41 -3.11
N ASP A 98 0.55 -5.46 -2.08
CA ASP A 98 0.50 -4.55 -0.92
C ASP A 98 1.19 -3.23 -1.23
N LEU A 99 1.97 -3.19 -2.30
CA LEU A 99 2.59 -1.98 -2.79
C LEU A 99 2.11 -1.69 -4.21
N LEU A 100 1.29 -0.66 -4.32
CA LEU A 100 0.63 -0.30 -5.57
C LEU A 100 1.17 1.04 -6.08
N PRO A 101 1.46 1.18 -7.38
CA PRO A 101 1.83 2.47 -7.94
C PRO A 101 0.65 3.43 -7.85
N VAL A 102 0.89 4.62 -7.29
CA VAL A 102 -0.10 5.71 -7.32
C VAL A 102 -0.26 6.17 -8.76
N ALA A 103 -1.52 6.38 -9.19
CA ALA A 103 -1.81 6.87 -10.51
C ALA A 103 -1.31 8.32 -10.66
N ASP A 104 -0.15 8.51 -11.29
CA ASP A 104 0.32 9.83 -11.74
C ASP A 104 -0.16 10.09 -13.18
N LYS A 105 -0.45 11.36 -13.48
CA LYS A 105 -0.82 11.83 -14.83
C LYS A 105 0.40 11.93 -15.75
N LYS A 106 1.63 11.96 -15.21
CA LYS A 106 2.88 12.01 -15.98
C LYS A 106 3.54 10.64 -16.01
N HIS A 107 4.17 10.30 -17.14
CA HIS A 107 4.82 9.01 -17.35
C HIS A 107 5.83 8.69 -16.23
N GLY A 108 5.57 7.58 -15.52
CA GLY A 108 6.40 7.06 -14.43
C GLY A 108 5.63 6.88 -13.11
N PHE A 109 6.02 5.89 -12.32
CA PHE A 109 5.50 5.68 -10.96
C PHE A 109 6.47 6.28 -9.96
N LYS A 110 6.21 7.52 -9.55
CA LYS A 110 7.06 8.21 -8.57
C LYS A 110 6.71 7.83 -7.14
N ASP A 111 5.43 7.62 -6.90
CA ASP A 111 4.88 7.36 -5.59
C ASP A 111 4.20 6.00 -5.58
N PHE A 112 4.32 5.32 -4.46
CA PHE A 112 3.68 4.03 -4.20
C PHE A 112 2.75 4.17 -3.00
N VAL A 113 1.77 3.30 -2.88
CA VAL A 113 0.96 3.19 -1.67
C VAL A 113 1.16 1.81 -1.07
N PHE A 114 1.55 1.78 0.20
CA PHE A 114 1.48 0.57 1.01
C PHE A 114 0.01 0.36 1.42
N ALA A 115 -0.68 -0.50 0.69
CA ALA A 115 -2.12 -0.74 0.78
C ALA A 115 -2.47 -1.55 2.03
N LEU A 116 -3.28 -0.95 2.90
CA LEU A 116 -3.93 -1.61 4.03
C LEU A 116 -5.34 -2.10 3.67
N LYS A 117 -5.95 -1.48 2.65
CA LYS A 117 -7.19 -1.93 2.00
C LYS A 117 -7.12 -1.60 0.53
N ASP A 118 -7.90 -2.30 -0.26
CA ASP A 118 -8.19 -1.91 -1.64
C ASP A 118 -9.64 -2.26 -1.99
N ASN A 119 -10.07 -1.81 -3.17
CA ASN A 119 -11.41 -2.07 -3.68
C ASN A 119 -11.49 -3.32 -4.57
N SER A 120 -10.50 -4.22 -4.52
CA SER A 120 -10.45 -5.39 -5.41
C SER A 120 -11.31 -6.56 -4.96
N THR A 121 -11.64 -6.65 -3.66
CA THR A 121 -12.54 -7.67 -3.09
C THR A 121 -13.32 -7.06 -1.92
N SER A 122 -14.53 -7.56 -1.67
CA SER A 122 -15.33 -7.15 -0.49
C SER A 122 -14.54 -7.38 0.81
N TRP A 123 -13.84 -8.52 0.92
CA TRP A 123 -12.97 -8.83 2.05
C TRP A 123 -11.90 -7.76 2.29
N ARG A 124 -11.20 -7.30 1.24
CA ARG A 124 -10.15 -6.28 1.38
C ARG A 124 -10.70 -4.90 1.68
N LEU A 125 -11.81 -4.55 1.04
CA LEU A 125 -12.48 -3.27 1.28
C LEU A 125 -12.92 -3.14 2.74
N HIS A 126 -13.33 -4.26 3.34
CA HIS A 126 -13.81 -4.35 4.72
C HIS A 126 -12.80 -4.98 5.68
N ALA A 127 -11.51 -5.06 5.32
CA ALA A 127 -10.48 -5.65 6.18
C ALA A 127 -10.49 -4.97 7.56
N PRO A 128 -10.42 -5.73 8.67
CA PRO A 128 -10.38 -5.16 9.99
C PRO A 128 -9.05 -4.41 10.19
N LEU A 129 -9.12 -3.10 10.30
CA LEU A 129 -7.99 -2.25 10.63
C LEU A 129 -8.30 -1.49 11.91
N THR A 130 -7.54 -1.77 12.96
CA THR A 130 -7.58 -0.97 14.19
C THR A 130 -6.60 0.19 14.09
N GLN A 131 -6.82 1.22 14.88
CA GLN A 131 -5.89 2.35 14.97
C GLN A 131 -4.47 1.90 15.37
N ALA A 132 -4.38 0.92 16.27
CA ALA A 132 -3.11 0.33 16.69
C ALA A 132 -2.34 -0.31 15.52
N ILE A 133 -3.03 -1.02 14.62
CA ILE A 133 -2.42 -1.60 13.42
C ILE A 133 -1.91 -0.50 12.48
N ILE A 134 -2.72 0.54 12.25
CA ILE A 134 -2.35 1.67 11.39
C ILE A 134 -1.10 2.36 11.93
N GLU A 135 -1.03 2.60 13.24
CA GLU A 135 0.11 3.23 13.90
C GLU A 135 1.36 2.33 13.88
N ALA A 136 1.19 1.02 14.07
CA ALA A 136 2.30 0.08 13.99
C ALA A 136 2.90 0.06 12.57
N VAL A 137 2.07 -0.03 11.53
CA VAL A 137 2.54 0.03 10.14
C VAL A 137 3.23 1.35 9.85
N ARG A 138 2.67 2.49 10.31
CA ARG A 138 3.28 3.81 10.14
C ARG A 138 4.70 3.87 10.71
N LYS A 139 4.89 3.32 11.91
CA LYS A 139 6.18 3.28 12.60
C LYS A 139 7.19 2.43 11.84
N VAL A 140 6.80 1.22 11.40
CA VAL A 140 7.67 0.34 10.61
C VAL A 140 8.06 0.99 9.29
N LEU A 141 7.14 1.71 8.64
CA LEU A 141 7.42 2.47 7.42
C LEU A 141 8.26 3.74 7.66
N GLY A 142 8.67 4.04 8.90
CA GLY A 142 9.49 5.22 9.22
C GLY A 142 8.81 6.54 8.83
N LEU A 143 7.48 6.59 8.94
CA LEU A 143 6.68 7.74 8.52
C LEU A 143 6.48 8.75 9.67
N PRO A 144 6.44 10.06 9.38
CA PRO A 144 6.13 11.09 10.37
C PRO A 144 4.82 10.84 11.13
N ASP A 145 4.71 11.36 12.35
CA ASP A 145 3.54 11.18 13.21
C ASP A 145 2.25 11.80 12.66
N ASP A 146 2.37 12.84 11.86
CA ASP A 146 1.26 13.52 11.19
C ASP A 146 0.84 12.85 9.87
N GLN A 147 1.65 11.92 9.34
CA GLN A 147 1.32 11.21 8.12
C GLN A 147 0.25 10.14 8.39
N GLN A 148 -0.95 10.37 7.86
CA GLN A 148 -2.10 9.46 7.97
C GLN A 148 -2.35 8.68 6.67
N PRO A 149 -2.89 7.45 6.74
CA PRO A 149 -3.28 6.72 5.56
C PRO A 149 -4.47 7.41 4.87
N LYS A 150 -4.52 7.31 3.55
CA LYS A 150 -5.60 7.90 2.75
C LYS A 150 -5.94 7.02 1.57
N TRP A 151 -7.15 7.21 1.05
CA TRP A 151 -7.55 6.62 -0.22
C TRP A 151 -6.83 7.32 -1.37
N VAL A 152 -6.13 6.55 -2.19
CA VAL A 152 -5.48 7.04 -3.41
C VAL A 152 -5.90 6.21 -4.61
N ARG A 153 -5.94 6.84 -5.77
CA ARG A 153 -6.11 6.13 -7.04
C ARG A 153 -4.80 5.42 -7.37
N VAL A 154 -4.90 4.15 -7.74
CA VAL A 154 -3.75 3.33 -8.15
C VAL A 154 -3.82 3.05 -9.63
N ALA A 155 -2.66 2.87 -10.25
CA ALA A 155 -2.61 2.57 -11.66
C ALA A 155 -3.00 1.10 -11.90
N VAL A 156 -3.94 0.86 -12.81
CA VAL A 156 -4.37 -0.50 -13.18
C VAL A 156 -3.30 -1.11 -14.11
N TYR A 157 -2.34 -1.87 -13.56
CA TYR A 157 -1.31 -2.53 -14.36
C TYR A 157 -1.42 -4.07 -14.31
N VAL A 158 -0.98 -4.69 -15.41
CA VAL A 158 -0.74 -6.14 -15.51
C VAL A 158 0.53 -6.43 -14.70
N SER A 159 0.49 -7.42 -13.81
CA SER A 159 1.57 -7.80 -12.88
C SER A 159 2.81 -8.37 -13.59
N VAL A 160 3.48 -7.57 -14.40
CA VAL A 160 4.68 -8.00 -15.14
C VAL A 160 5.95 -7.46 -14.47
N PHE A 161 5.88 -6.33 -13.75
CA PHE A 161 7.09 -5.70 -13.20
C PHE A 161 7.59 -6.26 -11.86
N LEU A 162 6.71 -6.87 -11.05
CA LEU A 162 7.10 -7.44 -9.74
C LEU A 162 7.66 -8.87 -9.86
N LYS A 163 7.61 -9.50 -11.04
CA LYS A 163 8.20 -10.83 -11.25
C LYS A 163 9.65 -10.79 -11.74
N THR A 164 10.17 -9.62 -12.10
CA THR A 164 11.47 -9.49 -12.77
C THR A 164 12.60 -9.04 -11.83
N TYR A 165 12.26 -8.69 -10.59
CA TYR A 165 13.22 -8.30 -9.55
C TYR A 165 13.06 -9.23 -8.35
N ASP A 166 13.28 -10.52 -8.60
CA ASP A 166 13.47 -11.53 -7.55
C ASP A 166 14.95 -11.47 -7.11
N TYR A 167 15.42 -10.27 -6.76
CA TYR A 167 16.71 -10.08 -6.09
C TYR A 167 16.36 -9.92 -4.62
N SER A 168 16.56 -10.99 -3.87
CA SER A 168 16.41 -10.97 -2.43
C SER A 168 17.44 -9.99 -1.85
N PHE A 169 17.11 -9.34 -0.73
CA PHE A 169 18.09 -8.62 0.08
C PHE A 169 19.35 -9.48 0.39
N ALA A 170 19.19 -10.81 0.44
CA ALA A 170 20.30 -11.76 0.58
C ALA A 170 21.28 -11.77 -0.61
N ASP A 171 20.85 -11.40 -1.82
CA ASP A 171 21.71 -11.33 -3.01
C ASP A 171 22.62 -10.10 -2.98
N PHE A 172 22.27 -9.05 -2.23
CA PHE A 172 23.14 -7.89 -1.98
C PHE A 172 24.31 -8.21 -1.05
N ALA A 173 24.18 -9.26 -0.21
CA ALA A 173 25.29 -9.78 0.59
C ALA A 173 26.33 -10.55 -0.24
N VAL A 174 26.12 -10.69 -1.56
CA VAL A 174 27.02 -11.37 -2.51
C VAL A 174 27.72 -10.37 -3.46
N LEU A 175 27.73 -9.07 -3.14
CA LEU A 175 28.63 -8.16 -3.84
C LEU A 175 30.08 -8.57 -3.56
N PRO A 176 30.95 -8.67 -4.60
CA PRO A 176 32.29 -9.15 -4.39
C PRO A 176 33.03 -8.18 -3.47
N ARG A 177 33.69 -8.73 -2.44
CA ARG A 177 34.76 -8.05 -1.73
C ARG A 177 35.84 -7.72 -2.77
N PHE A 178 35.87 -6.48 -3.25
CA PHE A 178 36.97 -5.96 -4.05
C PHE A 178 37.89 -5.11 -3.16
#